data_AF-A0A9D7PAL0-F1
#
_entry.id   AF-A0A9D7PAL0-F1
#
_cell.length_a   1.000
_cell.length_b   1.000
_cell.length_c   1.000
_cell.angle_alpha   90.00
_cell.angle_beta   90.00
_cell.angle_gamma   90.00
#
_symmetry.space_group_name_H-M   'P 1'
#
loop_
_entity.id
_entity.type
_entity.pdbx_description
1 polymer ?
#
loop_
_entity_poly.entity_id
_entity_poly.type
_entity_poly.pdbx_seq_one_letter_code
_entity_poly.pdbx_strand_id
1 'polypeptide(L)'
;MRDAHSDRKREHTIHLPGEYVREHVHLSYAATAYGVQGVTAPASHTILTDSLGGAAVYVGMTRGRETNTLHVVADDMAGARQQFIEALERDRADRGLADATERAAEAVRGLVNDGPVKLVNAETEALMKQTERAEQQAALWRRAADALTDWQDADAAHRAARDRLRTLGRFGKRRATTEHNTARALLQDAEQRLTRAWGELPRWNEDSASWVERVIRPRIDAENQAHAAKQARAEIETLRALTPVEAVSRIEQTHAAEQAAHEAAGRALEERSRQLRSHSRDSGPHHGGRSLSW
;
A
#
# COMPACT_ATOMS: atom_id res chain seq x y z
N MET A 1 6.21 -54.30 59.75
CA MET A 1 7.31 -54.48 60.73
C MET A 1 8.63 -54.45 59.95
N ARG A 2 9.68 -53.91 60.57
CA ARG A 2 10.95 -53.43 59.99
C ARG A 2 11.81 -54.51 59.29
N ASP A 3 12.84 -53.98 58.60
CA ASP A 3 14.11 -54.60 58.16
C ASP A 3 14.09 -55.43 56.85
N ALA A 4 15.16 -55.60 56.07
CA ALA A 4 16.36 -54.86 55.65
C ALA A 4 17.11 -55.82 54.67
N HIS A 5 17.95 -55.28 53.80
CA HIS A 5 19.00 -55.95 52.98
C HIS A 5 18.62 -56.72 51.69
N SER A 6 19.04 -56.12 50.56
CA SER A 6 19.87 -56.68 49.48
C SER A 6 19.52 -58.06 48.89
N ASP A 7 19.15 -58.10 47.60
CA ASP A 7 19.77 -59.08 46.70
C ASP A 7 19.82 -58.61 45.23
N ARG A 8 20.88 -59.04 44.55
CA ARG A 8 21.30 -58.71 43.19
C ARG A 8 20.17 -58.99 42.17
N LYS A 9 19.93 -58.05 41.25
CA LYS A 9 19.11 -58.30 40.03
C LYS A 9 19.79 -59.40 39.21
N ARG A 10 19.33 -60.64 39.36
CA ARG A 10 19.69 -61.75 38.48
C ARG A 10 19.18 -61.42 37.08
N GLU A 11 20.07 -61.36 36.10
CA GLU A 11 19.71 -61.34 34.69
C GLU A 11 18.79 -62.53 34.42
N HIS A 12 17.53 -62.25 34.07
CA HIS A 12 16.57 -63.27 33.69
C HIS A 12 16.70 -63.53 32.19
N THR A 13 17.33 -64.64 31.83
CA THR A 13 17.39 -65.11 30.45
C THR A 13 16.12 -65.87 30.12
N ILE A 14 15.35 -65.37 29.15
CA ILE A 14 14.15 -66.04 28.64
C ILE A 14 14.47 -66.57 27.25
N HIS A 15 14.19 -67.85 27.01
CA HIS A 15 14.30 -68.45 25.68
C HIS A 15 13.02 -68.18 24.88
N LEU A 16 13.17 -67.54 23.73
CA LEU A 16 12.09 -67.27 22.79
C LEU A 16 12.16 -68.25 21.60
N PRO A 17 11.02 -68.76 21.09
CA PRO A 17 10.99 -69.56 19.87
C PRO A 17 11.60 -68.81 18.69
N GLY A 18 12.38 -69.50 17.86
CA GLY A 18 13.11 -68.86 16.74
C GLY A 18 12.19 -68.22 15.69
N GLU A 19 10.98 -68.72 15.54
CA GLU A 19 9.93 -68.11 14.71
C GLU A 19 9.38 -66.79 15.28
N TYR A 20 9.19 -66.72 16.60
CA TYR A 20 8.76 -65.51 17.29
C TYR A 20 9.80 -64.37 17.15
N VAL A 21 11.09 -64.69 17.31
CA VAL A 21 12.18 -63.72 17.16
C VAL A 21 12.23 -63.17 15.73
N ARG A 22 12.03 -64.04 14.74
CA ARG A 22 12.10 -63.68 13.32
C ARG A 22 10.90 -62.84 12.84
N GLU A 23 9.72 -63.02 13.43
CA GLU A 23 8.52 -62.23 13.09
C GLU A 23 8.38 -60.94 13.89
N HIS A 24 8.89 -60.89 15.13
CA HIS A 24 8.57 -59.79 16.06
C HIS A 24 9.77 -58.98 16.56
N VAL A 25 10.99 -59.30 16.15
CA VAL A 25 12.18 -58.50 16.49
C VAL A 25 12.67 -57.76 15.27
N HIS A 26 12.82 -56.44 15.40
CA HIS A 26 13.46 -55.60 14.40
C HIS A 26 14.91 -55.31 14.80
N LEU A 27 15.81 -55.35 13.81
CA LEU A 27 17.19 -54.89 13.98
C LEU A 27 17.20 -53.37 14.13
N SER A 28 17.38 -52.90 15.37
CA SER A 28 17.49 -51.48 15.69
C SER A 28 18.93 -50.97 15.48
N TYR A 29 19.43 -51.02 14.24
CA TYR A 29 20.75 -50.47 13.90
C TYR A 29 20.80 -48.94 13.96
N ALA A 30 19.66 -48.27 13.79
CA ALA A 30 19.51 -46.83 13.93
C ALA A 30 18.10 -46.52 14.44
N ALA A 31 17.97 -45.57 15.36
CA ALA A 31 16.69 -45.09 15.87
C ALA A 31 16.71 -43.56 15.94
N THR A 32 15.54 -42.93 15.81
CA THR A 32 15.42 -41.48 15.98
C THR A 32 15.65 -41.10 17.45
N ALA A 33 16.12 -39.88 17.71
CA ALA A 33 16.47 -39.44 19.08
C ALA A 33 15.31 -39.59 20.10
N TYR A 34 14.07 -39.54 19.62
CA TYR A 34 12.86 -39.75 20.43
C TYR A 34 12.59 -41.23 20.77
N GLY A 35 13.10 -42.17 19.97
CA GLY A 35 12.88 -43.62 20.11
C GLY A 35 13.83 -44.34 21.07
N VAL A 36 14.80 -43.65 21.68
CA VAL A 36 15.85 -44.24 22.54
C VAL A 36 15.83 -43.66 23.96
N GLN A 37 14.75 -42.99 24.35
CA GLN A 37 14.64 -42.34 25.65
C GLN A 37 14.67 -43.39 26.79
N GLY A 38 15.80 -43.47 27.51
CA GLY A 38 16.00 -44.38 28.65
C GLY A 38 16.99 -45.52 28.43
N VAL A 39 17.62 -45.61 27.25
CA VAL A 39 18.67 -46.61 26.98
C VAL A 39 20.05 -45.99 27.18
N THR A 40 20.87 -46.59 28.03
CA THR A 40 22.30 -46.28 28.16
C THR A 40 23.08 -47.32 27.34
N ALA A 41 23.77 -46.87 26.29
CA ALA A 41 24.58 -47.73 25.43
C ALA A 41 26.08 -47.52 25.71
N PRO A 42 26.96 -48.51 25.43
CA PRO A 42 28.40 -48.34 25.61
C PRO A 42 28.96 -47.20 24.74
N ALA A 43 28.45 -47.05 23.50
CA ALA A 43 28.80 -45.98 22.57
C ALA A 43 27.54 -45.36 21.95
N SER A 44 27.61 -44.07 21.61
CA SER A 44 26.57 -43.35 20.85
C SER A 44 27.14 -42.82 19.54
N HIS A 45 26.48 -43.13 18.43
CA HIS A 45 26.76 -42.55 17.12
C HIS A 45 25.53 -41.78 16.65
N THR A 46 25.67 -40.47 16.50
CA THR A 46 24.60 -39.58 16.03
C THR A 46 24.95 -39.07 14.65
N ILE A 47 24.01 -39.09 13.71
CA ILE A 47 24.19 -38.46 12.40
C ILE A 47 23.45 -37.13 12.43
N LEU A 48 24.16 -36.04 12.14
CA LEU A 48 23.55 -34.73 12.01
C LEU A 48 22.83 -34.65 10.66
N THR A 49 21.53 -34.40 10.69
CA THR A 49 20.70 -34.12 9.52
C THR A 49 20.02 -32.78 9.72
N ASP A 50 19.50 -32.19 8.64
CA ASP A 50 18.86 -30.86 8.63
C ASP A 50 17.67 -30.73 9.59
N SER A 51 17.12 -31.86 10.03
CA SER A 51 15.99 -31.96 10.96
C SER A 51 16.39 -32.11 12.44
N LEU A 52 17.68 -32.29 12.78
CA LEU A 52 18.12 -32.33 14.18
C LEU A 52 18.37 -30.92 14.73
N GLY A 53 17.71 -30.60 15.85
CA GLY A 53 17.99 -29.41 16.65
C GLY A 53 18.92 -29.69 17.85
N GLY A 54 19.25 -28.63 18.58
CA GLY A 54 20.19 -28.65 19.72
C GLY A 54 19.91 -29.73 20.77
N ALA A 55 18.66 -29.89 21.22
CA ALA A 55 18.28 -30.97 22.14
C ALA A 55 18.58 -32.37 21.60
N ALA A 56 18.35 -32.62 20.30
CA ALA A 56 18.62 -33.93 19.70
C ALA A 56 20.13 -34.20 19.59
N VAL A 57 20.92 -33.17 19.29
CA VAL A 57 22.39 -33.23 19.33
C VAL A 57 22.89 -33.48 20.76
N TYR A 58 22.40 -32.73 21.75
CA TYR A 58 22.76 -32.91 23.15
C TYR A 58 22.44 -34.32 23.64
N VAL A 59 21.23 -34.81 23.36
CA VAL A 59 20.81 -36.18 23.70
C VAL A 59 21.75 -37.20 23.04
N GLY A 60 21.95 -37.11 21.72
CA GLY A 60 22.86 -38.00 21.00
C GLY A 60 24.29 -38.00 21.57
N MET A 61 24.76 -36.83 22.00
CA MET A 61 26.10 -36.63 22.58
C MET A 61 26.23 -37.02 24.06
N THR A 62 25.15 -37.48 24.70
CA THR A 62 25.14 -37.86 26.12
C THR A 62 24.60 -39.26 26.40
N ARG A 63 24.25 -40.07 25.36
CA ARG A 63 23.75 -41.44 25.55
C ARG A 63 24.85 -42.50 25.69
N GLY A 64 26.04 -42.27 25.15
CA GLY A 64 27.16 -43.20 25.22
C GLY A 64 27.89 -43.07 26.55
N ARG A 65 28.14 -44.21 27.22
CA ARG A 65 28.89 -44.23 28.48
C ARG A 65 30.38 -43.99 28.28
N GLU A 66 30.94 -44.49 27.19
CA GLU A 66 32.38 -44.44 26.93
C GLU A 66 32.71 -43.47 25.80
N THR A 67 31.94 -43.51 24.71
CA THR A 67 32.19 -42.70 23.52
C THR A 67 30.91 -42.12 22.93
N ASN A 68 30.99 -40.88 22.47
CA ASN A 68 29.93 -40.18 21.77
C ASN A 68 30.52 -39.55 20.51
N THR A 69 30.04 -39.97 19.33
CA THR A 69 30.54 -39.51 18.03
C THR A 69 29.40 -38.90 17.23
N LEU A 70 29.57 -37.65 16.80
CA LEU A 70 28.68 -36.97 15.86
C LEU A 70 29.27 -37.08 14.45
N HIS A 71 28.51 -37.66 13.54
CA HIS A 71 28.81 -37.72 12.11
C HIS A 71 28.13 -36.55 11.41
N VAL A 72 28.90 -35.74 10.68
CA VAL A 72 28.41 -34.61 9.90
C VAL A 72 28.83 -34.82 8.45
N VAL A 73 27.90 -34.69 7.51
CA VAL A 73 28.16 -34.82 6.07
C VAL A 73 28.19 -33.43 5.46
N ALA A 74 29.38 -32.96 5.09
CA ALA A 74 29.59 -31.65 4.48
C ALA A 74 30.77 -31.71 3.49
N ASP A 75 30.80 -30.76 2.54
CA ASP A 75 31.84 -30.67 1.51
C ASP A 75 33.22 -30.34 2.10
N ASP A 76 33.26 -29.58 3.19
CA ASP A 76 34.47 -29.25 3.92
C ASP A 76 34.22 -29.03 5.43
N MET A 77 35.31 -28.82 6.19
CA MET A 77 35.26 -28.60 7.63
C MET A 77 34.56 -27.30 8.04
N ALA A 78 34.57 -26.26 7.20
CA ALA A 78 33.88 -25.01 7.47
C ALA A 78 32.37 -25.18 7.35
N GLY A 79 31.92 -25.90 6.32
CA GLY A 79 30.54 -26.34 6.14
C GLY A 79 30.05 -27.24 7.26
N ALA A 80 30.87 -28.21 7.69
CA ALA A 80 30.53 -29.05 8.85
C ALA A 80 30.36 -28.23 10.13
N ARG A 81 31.24 -27.26 10.38
CA ARG A 81 31.15 -26.35 11.53
C ARG A 81 29.91 -25.49 11.46
N GLN A 82 29.56 -24.98 10.28
CA GLN A 82 28.38 -24.14 10.09
C GLN A 82 27.09 -24.92 10.33
N GLN A 83 26.96 -26.14 9.77
CA GLN A 83 25.81 -27.01 10.00
C GLN A 83 25.62 -27.34 11.50
N PHE A 84 26.72 -27.58 12.22
CA PHE A 84 26.70 -27.81 13.66
C PHE A 84 26.21 -26.59 14.46
N ILE A 85 26.68 -25.38 14.11
CA ILE A 85 26.23 -24.14 14.74
C ILE A 85 24.73 -23.94 14.52
N GLU A 86 24.27 -24.09 13.29
CA GLU A 86 22.85 -23.93 12.96
C GLU A 86 21.99 -24.96 13.71
N ALA A 87 22.45 -26.21 13.84
CA ALA A 87 21.73 -27.22 14.61
C ALA A 87 21.58 -26.83 16.09
N LEU A 88 22.63 -26.27 16.71
CA LEU A 88 22.57 -25.77 18.09
C LEU A 88 21.68 -24.52 18.21
N GLU A 89 21.62 -23.67 17.19
CA GLU A 89 20.78 -22.46 17.19
C GLU A 89 19.29 -22.74 16.97
N ARG A 90 18.95 -23.86 16.33
CA ARG A 90 17.56 -24.28 16.06
C ARG A 90 16.75 -24.57 17.33
N ASP A 91 17.39 -24.78 18.49
CA ASP A 91 16.71 -25.09 19.74
C ASP A 91 16.82 -23.95 20.78
N ARG A 92 15.84 -23.04 20.75
CA ARG A 92 15.54 -22.11 21.85
C ARG A 92 14.11 -22.34 22.31
N ALA A 93 13.89 -23.41 23.07
CA ALA A 93 12.67 -23.60 23.83
C ALA A 93 12.44 -22.50 24.89
N ASP A 94 13.48 -21.77 25.32
CA ASP A 94 13.33 -20.61 26.21
C ASP A 94 14.29 -19.49 25.81
N ARG A 95 13.83 -18.50 25.03
CA ARG A 95 14.53 -17.20 24.93
C ARG A 95 14.36 -16.34 26.19
N GLY A 96 13.69 -16.88 27.22
CA GLY A 96 13.43 -16.24 28.49
C GLY A 96 12.39 -15.13 28.41
N LEU A 97 11.90 -14.73 29.59
CA LEU A 97 10.93 -13.64 29.75
C LEU A 97 11.43 -12.34 29.13
N ALA A 98 12.75 -12.09 29.07
CA ALA A 98 13.32 -10.86 28.52
C ALA A 98 13.09 -10.71 27.02
N ASP A 99 13.37 -11.72 26.20
CA ASP A 99 13.13 -11.68 24.74
C ASP A 99 11.62 -11.70 24.43
N ALA A 100 10.84 -12.45 25.21
CA ALA A 100 9.38 -12.42 25.11
C ALA A 100 8.81 -11.05 25.51
N THR A 101 9.37 -10.40 26.53
CA THR A 101 8.99 -9.05 26.98
C THR A 101 9.46 -8.00 25.98
N GLU A 102 10.63 -8.16 25.36
CA GLU A 102 11.12 -7.26 24.32
C GLU A 102 10.25 -7.33 23.08
N ARG A 103 9.91 -8.53 22.60
CA ARG A 103 8.98 -8.70 21.48
C ARG A 103 7.56 -8.28 21.81
N ALA A 104 7.09 -8.53 23.03
CA ALA A 104 5.79 -8.03 23.48
C ALA A 104 5.81 -6.51 23.60
N ALA A 105 6.87 -5.90 24.12
CA ALA A 105 7.05 -4.45 24.21
C ALA A 105 7.22 -3.80 22.82
N GLU A 106 7.79 -4.52 21.85
CA GLU A 106 7.89 -4.11 20.45
C GLU A 106 6.53 -4.20 19.75
N ALA A 107 5.78 -5.29 19.95
CA ALA A 107 4.42 -5.44 19.44
C ALA A 107 3.43 -4.45 20.10
N VAL A 108 3.60 -4.14 21.40
CA VAL A 108 2.77 -3.20 22.17
C VAL A 108 3.23 -1.75 21.98
N ARG A 109 4.45 -1.49 21.49
CA ARG A 109 4.94 -0.14 21.15
C ARG A 109 4.00 0.59 20.17
N GLY A 110 3.27 -0.17 19.35
CA GLY A 110 2.24 0.35 18.44
C GLY A 110 0.85 0.60 19.06
N LEU A 111 0.56 0.08 20.26
CA LEU A 111 -0.78 0.11 20.88
C LEU A 111 -0.95 1.21 21.96
N VAL A 112 0.02 2.11 22.10
CA VAL A 112 -0.09 3.25 23.04
C VAL A 112 -1.10 4.26 22.49
N ASN A 113 -1.94 4.84 23.37
CA ASN A 113 -2.92 5.88 23.03
C ASN A 113 -2.33 7.13 22.34
N ASP A 114 -1.01 7.29 22.31
CA ASP A 114 -0.24 8.33 21.62
C ASP A 114 0.93 7.75 20.78
N GLY A 115 0.82 6.48 20.36
CA GLY A 115 1.86 5.77 19.60
C GLY A 115 1.78 5.95 18.07
N PRO A 116 2.72 5.35 17.32
CA PRO A 116 2.81 5.44 15.85
C PRO A 116 1.50 5.13 15.11
N VAL A 117 0.72 4.17 15.61
CA VAL A 117 -0.56 3.78 15.00
C VAL A 117 -1.58 4.91 15.04
N LYS A 118 -1.58 5.76 16.08
CA LYS A 118 -2.48 6.92 16.14
C LYS A 118 -2.13 7.96 15.08
N LEU A 119 -0.83 8.20 14.85
CA LEU A 119 -0.37 9.11 13.80
C LEU A 119 -0.75 8.60 12.42
N VAL A 120 -0.50 7.31 12.15
CA VAL A 120 -0.87 6.67 10.88
C VAL A 120 -2.39 6.68 10.68
N ASN A 121 -3.18 6.42 11.72
CA ASN A 121 -4.64 6.48 11.65
C ASN A 121 -5.15 7.91 11.42
N ALA A 122 -4.61 8.89 12.14
CA ALA A 122 -4.99 10.30 11.97
C ALA A 122 -4.66 10.80 10.55
N GLU A 123 -3.49 10.42 10.03
CA GLU A 123 -3.09 10.75 8.65
C GLU A 123 -3.97 10.04 7.63
N THR A 124 -4.22 8.75 7.82
CA THR A 124 -5.13 7.99 6.96
C THR A 124 -6.53 8.62 6.94
N GLU A 125 -7.06 9.02 8.11
CA GLU A 125 -8.34 9.71 8.20
C GLU A 125 -8.31 11.10 7.52
N ALA A 126 -7.23 11.84 7.65
CA ALA A 126 -7.06 13.13 6.99
C ALA A 126 -7.04 12.98 5.46
N LEU A 127 -6.25 12.03 4.95
CA LEU A 127 -6.18 11.68 3.52
C LEU A 127 -7.53 11.15 3.01
N MET A 128 -8.26 10.38 3.81
CA MET A 128 -9.61 9.92 3.45
C MET A 128 -10.58 11.09 3.32
N LYS A 129 -10.57 12.04 4.27
CA LYS A 129 -11.40 13.26 4.20
C LYS A 129 -11.03 14.14 3.01
N GLN A 130 -9.74 14.25 2.68
CA GLN A 130 -9.27 14.99 1.52
C GLN A 130 -9.75 14.33 0.22
N THR A 131 -9.61 13.01 0.13
CA THR A 131 -10.10 12.19 -0.99
C THR A 131 -11.59 12.40 -1.21
N GLU A 132 -12.40 12.30 -0.15
CA GLU A 132 -13.85 12.47 -0.24
C GLU A 132 -14.23 13.88 -0.72
N ARG A 133 -13.62 14.93 -0.16
CA ARG A 133 -13.86 16.31 -0.61
C ARG A 133 -13.50 16.48 -2.08
N ALA A 134 -12.31 16.02 -2.47
CA ALA A 134 -11.81 16.16 -3.82
C ALA A 134 -12.70 15.42 -4.84
N GLU A 135 -13.25 14.25 -4.48
CA GLU A 135 -14.24 13.52 -5.30
C GLU A 135 -15.58 14.22 -5.41
N GLN A 136 -16.10 14.77 -4.30
CA GLN A 136 -17.33 15.55 -4.31
C GLN A 136 -17.18 16.76 -5.25
N GLN A 137 -16.02 17.40 -5.27
CA GLN A 137 -15.73 18.51 -6.21
C GLN A 137 -15.59 18.03 -7.65
N ALA A 138 -14.88 16.92 -7.90
CA ALA A 138 -14.76 16.35 -9.23
C ALA A 138 -16.11 15.94 -9.82
N ALA A 139 -17.00 15.37 -9.00
CA ALA A 139 -18.35 15.02 -9.41
C ALA A 139 -19.20 16.25 -9.77
N LEU A 140 -19.02 17.37 -9.05
CA LEU A 140 -19.73 18.62 -9.33
C LEU A 140 -19.37 19.16 -10.73
N TRP A 141 -18.09 19.19 -11.08
CA TRP A 141 -17.66 19.62 -12.41
C TRP A 141 -18.13 18.72 -13.52
N ARG A 142 -18.03 17.41 -13.34
CA ARG A 142 -18.49 16.46 -14.36
C ARG A 142 -19.97 16.68 -14.67
N ARG A 143 -20.80 16.84 -13.64
CA ARG A 143 -22.23 17.15 -13.81
C ARG A 143 -22.48 18.44 -14.59
N ALA A 144 -21.65 19.46 -14.42
CA ALA A 144 -21.78 20.69 -15.18
C ALA A 144 -21.31 20.55 -16.62
N ALA A 145 -20.17 19.89 -16.86
CA ALA A 145 -19.69 19.59 -18.19
C ALA A 145 -20.71 18.76 -18.98
N ASP A 146 -21.31 17.73 -18.36
CA ASP A 146 -22.37 16.92 -18.94
C ASP A 146 -23.59 17.79 -19.27
N ALA A 147 -24.05 18.62 -18.33
CA ALA A 147 -25.22 19.49 -18.54
C ALA A 147 -25.02 20.52 -19.67
N LEU A 148 -23.80 21.02 -19.84
CA LEU A 148 -23.46 21.90 -20.96
C LEU A 148 -23.44 21.14 -22.29
N THR A 149 -22.89 19.93 -22.30
CA THR A 149 -22.85 19.07 -23.49
C THR A 149 -24.27 18.76 -23.95
N ASP A 150 -25.17 18.40 -23.03
CA ASP A 150 -26.60 18.19 -23.31
C ASP A 150 -27.26 19.41 -23.98
N TRP A 151 -26.95 20.62 -23.51
CA TRP A 151 -27.46 21.86 -24.11
C TRP A 151 -26.84 22.15 -25.48
N GLN A 152 -25.53 21.95 -25.65
CA GLN A 152 -24.85 22.12 -26.93
C GLN A 152 -25.44 21.17 -28.00
N ASP A 153 -25.70 19.92 -27.62
CA ASP A 153 -26.34 18.92 -28.47
C ASP A 153 -27.78 19.29 -28.82
N ALA A 154 -28.55 19.77 -27.84
CA ALA A 154 -29.93 20.24 -28.07
C ALA A 154 -29.97 21.47 -29.00
N ASP A 155 -29.04 22.42 -28.83
CA ASP A 155 -28.95 23.60 -29.69
C ASP A 155 -28.49 23.23 -31.11
N ALA A 156 -27.52 22.32 -31.24
CA ALA A 156 -27.12 21.77 -32.54
C ALA A 156 -28.28 21.08 -33.26
N ALA A 157 -29.05 20.24 -32.55
CA ALA A 157 -30.23 19.57 -33.10
C ALA A 157 -31.33 20.56 -33.51
N HIS A 158 -31.58 21.60 -32.69
CA HIS A 158 -32.54 22.65 -33.00
C HIS A 158 -32.13 23.46 -34.24
N ARG A 159 -30.85 23.85 -34.35
CA ARG A 159 -30.29 24.53 -35.53
C ARG A 159 -30.44 23.68 -36.79
N ALA A 160 -30.06 22.39 -36.73
CA ALA A 160 -30.20 21.47 -37.85
C ALA A 160 -31.66 21.29 -38.29
N ALA A 161 -32.59 21.16 -37.34
CA ALA A 161 -34.02 21.04 -37.64
C ALA A 161 -34.59 22.35 -38.24
N ARG A 162 -34.16 23.51 -37.74
CA ARG A 162 -34.52 24.82 -38.29
C ARG A 162 -34.04 24.98 -39.74
N ASP A 163 -32.81 24.57 -40.02
CA ASP A 163 -32.23 24.67 -41.36
C ASP A 163 -32.89 23.69 -42.34
N ARG A 164 -33.25 22.48 -41.91
CA ARG A 164 -34.10 21.55 -42.69
C ARG A 164 -35.47 22.14 -43.01
N LEU A 165 -36.11 22.80 -42.05
CA LEU A 165 -37.39 23.45 -42.27
C LEU A 165 -37.30 24.59 -43.30
N ARG A 166 -36.15 25.28 -43.38
CA ARG A 166 -35.87 26.34 -44.37
C ARG A 166 -35.61 25.79 -45.78
N THR A 167 -34.98 24.62 -45.90
CA THR A 167 -34.54 24.07 -47.20
C THR A 167 -35.56 23.16 -47.87
N LEU A 168 -36.48 22.52 -47.12
CA LEU A 168 -37.43 21.55 -47.67
C LEU A 168 -38.63 22.20 -48.38
N GLY A 169 -38.98 21.64 -49.54
CA GLY A 169 -40.20 21.99 -50.30
C GLY A 169 -41.50 21.46 -49.66
N ARG A 170 -42.64 21.74 -50.32
CA ARG A 170 -44.01 21.49 -49.81
C ARG A 170 -44.25 20.07 -49.25
N PHE A 171 -43.63 19.04 -49.83
CA PHE A 171 -43.87 17.64 -49.47
C PHE A 171 -43.14 17.15 -48.20
N GLY A 172 -42.08 17.83 -47.74
CA GLY A 172 -41.36 17.50 -46.50
C GLY A 172 -41.74 18.36 -45.30
N LYS A 173 -42.52 19.42 -45.52
CA LYS A 173 -42.73 20.51 -44.55
C LYS A 173 -43.40 20.08 -43.25
N ARG A 174 -44.38 19.16 -43.30
CA ARG A 174 -45.09 18.69 -42.10
C ARG A 174 -44.15 17.96 -41.13
N ARG A 175 -43.38 16.99 -41.64
CA ARG A 175 -42.39 16.25 -40.85
C ARG A 175 -41.30 17.17 -40.30
N ALA A 176 -40.76 18.06 -41.14
CA ALA A 176 -39.75 19.03 -40.72
C ALA A 176 -40.27 20.00 -39.64
N THR A 177 -41.56 20.36 -39.69
CA THR A 177 -42.20 21.19 -38.65
C THR A 177 -42.29 20.44 -37.33
N THR A 178 -42.67 19.16 -37.35
CA THR A 178 -42.69 18.31 -36.15
C THR A 178 -41.28 18.16 -35.58
N GLU A 179 -40.29 17.82 -36.40
CA GLU A 179 -38.87 17.70 -35.97
C GLU A 179 -38.36 19.00 -35.35
N HIS A 180 -38.64 20.15 -35.97
CA HIS A 180 -38.28 21.46 -35.44
C HIS A 180 -38.97 21.79 -34.12
N ASN A 181 -40.26 21.47 -33.97
CA ASN A 181 -40.98 21.68 -32.71
C ASN A 181 -40.45 20.77 -31.58
N THR A 182 -40.15 19.50 -31.88
CA THR A 182 -39.55 18.58 -30.93
C THR A 182 -38.16 19.05 -30.50
N ALA A 183 -37.30 19.43 -31.45
CA ALA A 183 -35.97 19.93 -31.14
C ALA A 183 -36.01 21.24 -30.33
N ARG A 184 -36.98 22.13 -30.62
CA ARG A 184 -37.20 23.35 -29.82
C ARG A 184 -37.63 23.03 -28.40
N ALA A 185 -38.52 22.06 -28.22
CA ALA A 185 -38.96 21.64 -26.88
C ALA A 185 -37.79 21.05 -26.07
N LEU A 186 -36.95 20.22 -26.70
CA LEU A 186 -35.74 19.65 -26.07
C LEU A 186 -34.72 20.73 -25.68
N LEU A 187 -34.51 21.74 -26.53
CA LEU A 187 -33.64 22.88 -26.21
C LEU A 187 -34.18 23.68 -25.02
N GLN A 188 -35.48 23.98 -25.00
CA GLN A 188 -36.10 24.69 -23.87
C GLN A 188 -36.00 23.91 -22.55
N ASP A 189 -36.19 22.60 -22.61
CA ASP A 189 -36.06 21.72 -21.45
C ASP A 189 -34.59 21.66 -20.95
N ALA A 190 -33.62 21.58 -21.86
CA ALA A 190 -32.19 21.66 -21.53
C ALA A 190 -31.81 23.02 -20.90
N GLU A 191 -32.30 24.14 -21.45
CA GLU A 191 -32.12 25.48 -20.89
C GLU A 191 -32.72 25.58 -19.48
N GLN A 192 -33.95 25.10 -19.28
CA GLN A 192 -34.60 25.10 -17.96
C GLN A 192 -33.83 24.27 -16.93
N ARG A 193 -33.33 23.09 -17.32
CA ARG A 193 -32.48 22.26 -16.45
C ARG A 193 -31.18 22.96 -16.08
N LEU A 194 -30.49 23.57 -17.04
CA LEU A 194 -29.27 24.33 -16.81
C LEU A 194 -29.52 25.51 -15.87
N THR A 195 -30.55 26.31 -16.12
CA THR A 195 -30.90 27.45 -15.26
C THR A 195 -31.29 27.00 -13.86
N ARG A 196 -32.04 25.89 -13.71
CA ARG A 196 -32.44 25.38 -12.40
C ARG A 196 -31.25 24.82 -11.60
N ALA A 197 -30.33 24.13 -12.26
CA ALA A 197 -29.19 23.49 -11.61
C ALA A 197 -28.02 24.45 -11.36
N TRP A 198 -27.77 25.39 -12.28
CA TRP A 198 -26.55 26.20 -12.33
C TRP A 198 -26.80 27.71 -12.40
N GLY A 199 -28.05 28.15 -12.57
CA GLY A 199 -28.47 29.57 -12.55
C GLY A 199 -28.15 30.34 -13.83
N GLU A 200 -26.90 30.31 -14.29
CA GLU A 200 -26.44 31.09 -15.43
C GLU A 200 -26.33 30.26 -16.71
N LEU A 201 -26.91 30.78 -17.80
CA LEU A 201 -26.81 30.15 -19.11
C LEU A 201 -25.39 30.32 -19.71
N PRO A 202 -24.94 29.37 -20.53
CA PRO A 202 -23.71 29.49 -21.30
C PRO A 202 -23.75 30.67 -22.26
N ARG A 203 -22.63 31.38 -22.41
CA ARG A 203 -22.55 32.39 -23.48
C ARG A 203 -22.42 31.68 -24.82
N TRP A 204 -23.01 32.26 -25.86
CA TRP A 204 -23.12 31.66 -27.20
C TRP A 204 -21.81 31.25 -27.89
N ASN A 205 -20.64 31.68 -27.38
CA ASN A 205 -19.31 31.40 -27.90
C ASN A 205 -18.34 30.84 -26.85
N GLU A 206 -18.86 30.39 -25.71
CA GLU A 206 -18.06 29.89 -24.59
C GLU A 206 -17.80 28.39 -24.76
N ASP A 207 -16.54 27.97 -24.62
CA ASP A 207 -16.20 26.55 -24.59
C ASP A 207 -16.56 25.92 -23.24
N SER A 208 -16.56 24.59 -23.20
CA SER A 208 -17.02 23.86 -22.02
C SER A 208 -16.13 24.07 -20.80
N ALA A 209 -14.83 24.24 -21.00
CA ALA A 209 -13.91 24.52 -19.91
C ALA A 209 -14.20 25.91 -19.30
N SER A 210 -14.37 26.93 -20.13
CA SER A 210 -14.56 28.33 -19.72
C SER A 210 -15.89 28.56 -19.00
N TRP A 211 -16.97 27.92 -19.45
CA TRP A 211 -18.27 28.02 -18.78
C TRP A 211 -18.25 27.32 -17.43
N VAL A 212 -17.75 26.08 -17.38
CA VAL A 212 -17.63 25.33 -16.12
C VAL A 212 -16.72 26.07 -15.16
N GLU A 213 -15.60 26.62 -15.63
CA GLU A 213 -14.70 27.47 -14.87
C GLU A 213 -15.44 28.69 -14.30
N ARG A 214 -16.21 29.42 -15.10
CA ARG A 214 -16.91 30.61 -14.61
C ARG A 214 -17.99 30.29 -13.57
N VAL A 215 -18.74 29.21 -13.78
CA VAL A 215 -19.87 28.81 -12.92
C VAL A 215 -19.41 28.06 -11.66
N ILE A 216 -18.28 27.35 -11.76
CA ILE A 216 -17.78 26.44 -10.72
C ILE A 216 -16.43 26.84 -10.13
N ARG A 217 -15.56 27.65 -10.75
CA ARG A 217 -14.38 28.23 -10.08
C ARG A 217 -14.73 28.95 -8.78
N PRO A 218 -15.82 29.76 -8.70
CA PRO A 218 -16.27 30.31 -7.41
C PRO A 218 -16.64 29.24 -6.37
N ARG A 219 -16.79 27.99 -6.81
CA ARG A 219 -17.18 26.78 -6.10
C ARG A 219 -16.14 25.64 -6.14
N ILE A 220 -14.87 25.86 -6.55
CA ILE A 220 -13.67 24.95 -6.53
C ILE A 220 -13.24 24.40 -7.92
N ASP A 221 -11.94 24.08 -8.15
CA ASP A 221 -11.33 23.47 -9.38
C ASP A 221 -11.39 21.92 -9.37
N ALA A 222 -11.84 21.19 -10.40
CA ALA A 222 -12.03 19.72 -10.29
C ALA A 222 -10.94 18.78 -10.81
N GLU A 223 -10.31 19.04 -11.95
CA GLU A 223 -9.40 18.05 -12.55
C GLU A 223 -8.18 17.80 -11.66
N ASN A 224 -7.64 18.90 -11.11
CA ASN A 224 -6.59 18.85 -10.11
C ASN A 224 -7.04 18.09 -8.85
N GLN A 225 -8.32 18.16 -8.49
CA GLN A 225 -8.87 17.46 -7.32
C GLN A 225 -9.09 15.97 -7.62
N ALA A 226 -9.55 15.61 -8.81
CA ALA A 226 -9.66 14.21 -9.20
C ALA A 226 -8.29 13.52 -9.21
N HIS A 227 -7.26 14.23 -9.68
CA HIS A 227 -5.88 13.76 -9.61
C HIS A 227 -5.39 13.65 -8.15
N ALA A 228 -5.63 14.68 -7.34
CA ALA A 228 -5.28 14.68 -5.92
C ALA A 228 -5.97 13.55 -5.14
N ALA A 229 -7.25 13.29 -5.39
CA ALA A 229 -7.99 12.18 -4.78
C ALA A 229 -7.38 10.83 -5.15
N LYS A 230 -6.99 10.65 -6.42
CA LYS A 230 -6.33 9.43 -6.88
C LYS A 230 -4.98 9.24 -6.21
N GLN A 231 -4.19 10.30 -6.06
CA GLN A 231 -2.91 10.26 -5.35
C GLN A 231 -3.09 9.94 -3.86
N ALA A 232 -4.04 10.60 -3.18
CA ALA A 232 -4.32 10.36 -1.76
C ALA A 232 -4.81 8.92 -1.49
N ARG A 233 -5.64 8.35 -2.38
CA ARG A 233 -6.04 6.93 -2.29
C ARG A 233 -4.86 5.98 -2.42
N ALA A 234 -3.98 6.23 -3.38
CA ALA A 234 -2.77 5.43 -3.56
C ALA A 234 -1.88 5.51 -2.32
N GLU A 235 -1.78 6.68 -1.69
CA GLU A 235 -1.00 6.84 -0.47
C GLU A 235 -1.64 6.18 0.76
N ILE A 236 -2.97 6.17 0.87
CA ILE A 236 -3.66 5.38 1.89
C ILE A 236 -3.36 3.87 1.72
N GLU A 237 -3.35 3.39 0.48
CA GLU A 237 -3.05 1.99 0.17
C GLU A 237 -1.60 1.63 0.52
N THR A 238 -0.63 2.51 0.23
CA THR A 238 0.78 2.30 0.60
C THR A 238 0.95 2.31 2.12
N LEU A 239 0.35 3.26 2.85
CA LEU A 239 0.44 3.32 4.30
C LEU A 239 -0.16 2.08 4.98
N ARG A 240 -1.26 1.53 4.44
CA ARG A 240 -1.89 0.29 4.93
C ARG A 240 -1.03 -0.96 4.71
N ALA A 241 -0.15 -0.95 3.72
CA ALA A 241 0.72 -2.08 3.41
C ALA A 241 2.01 -2.12 4.26
N LEU A 242 2.34 -1.04 4.97
CA LEU A 242 3.56 -0.90 5.75
C LEU A 242 3.35 -1.26 7.23
N THR A 243 4.44 -1.58 7.93
CA THR A 243 4.39 -1.63 9.40
C THR A 243 4.16 -0.22 9.97
N PRO A 244 3.57 -0.06 11.18
CA PRO A 244 3.28 1.26 11.73
C PRO A 244 4.50 2.19 11.85
N VAL A 245 5.69 1.65 12.09
CA VAL A 245 6.94 2.44 12.20
C VAL A 245 7.41 2.92 10.82
N GLU A 246 7.35 2.06 9.81
CA GLU A 246 7.68 2.42 8.42
C GLU A 246 6.68 3.43 7.85
N ALA A 247 5.40 3.27 8.16
CA ALA A 247 4.35 4.19 7.77
C ALA A 247 4.59 5.60 8.34
N VAL A 248 4.99 5.73 9.62
CA VAL A 248 5.37 7.05 10.20
C VAL A 248 6.55 7.66 9.46
N SER A 249 7.61 6.89 9.17
CA SER A 249 8.77 7.43 8.44
C SER A 249 8.40 7.89 7.03
N ARG A 250 7.48 7.19 6.36
CA ARG A 250 6.97 7.60 5.05
C ARG A 250 6.17 8.91 5.12
N ILE A 251 5.32 9.08 6.13
CA ILE A 251 4.58 10.32 6.38
C ILE A 251 5.55 11.48 6.60
N GLU A 252 6.58 11.30 7.43
CA GLU A 252 7.58 12.34 7.65
C GLU A 252 8.31 12.73 6.35
N GLN A 253 8.63 11.75 5.50
CA GLN A 253 9.27 11.99 4.21
C GLN A 253 8.36 12.72 3.23
N THR A 254 7.08 12.38 3.15
CA THR A 254 6.13 13.07 2.25
C THR A 254 5.92 14.51 2.69
N HIS A 255 5.72 14.76 3.99
CA HIS A 255 5.58 16.13 4.53
C HIS A 255 6.85 16.95 4.29
N ALA A 256 8.04 16.37 4.49
CA ALA A 256 9.30 17.07 4.21
C ALA A 256 9.46 17.42 2.72
N ALA A 257 9.07 16.53 1.82
CA ALA A 257 9.10 16.78 0.38
C ALA A 257 8.10 17.89 -0.03
N GLU A 258 6.89 17.88 0.54
CA GLU A 258 5.88 18.91 0.29
C GLU A 258 6.33 20.29 0.78
N GLN A 259 6.89 20.37 1.99
CA GLN A 259 7.45 21.61 2.54
C GLN A 259 8.58 22.16 1.65
N ALA A 260 9.52 21.30 1.24
CA ALA A 260 10.61 21.70 0.35
C ALA A 260 10.10 22.21 -1.00
N ALA A 261 9.06 21.57 -1.57
CA ALA A 261 8.42 22.01 -2.80
C ALA A 261 7.74 23.38 -2.65
N HIS A 262 7.04 23.62 -1.53
CA HIS A 262 6.42 24.90 -1.22
C HIS A 262 7.44 26.03 -1.07
N GLU A 263 8.53 25.79 -0.34
CA GLU A 263 9.60 26.77 -0.21
C GLU A 263 10.26 27.09 -1.56
N ALA A 264 10.53 26.07 -2.38
CA ALA A 264 11.10 26.26 -3.71
C ALA A 264 10.18 27.11 -4.61
N ALA A 265 8.88 26.85 -4.58
CA ALA A 265 7.90 27.65 -5.32
C ALA A 265 7.85 29.10 -4.84
N GLY A 266 7.89 29.33 -3.52
CA GLY A 266 7.98 30.66 -2.93
C GLY A 266 9.23 31.42 -3.39
N ARG A 267 10.40 30.78 -3.33
CA ARG A 267 11.67 31.36 -3.81
C ARG A 267 11.61 31.73 -5.30
N ALA A 268 11.05 30.84 -6.14
CA ALA A 268 10.90 31.10 -7.57
C ALA A 268 9.98 32.30 -7.86
N LEU A 269 8.89 32.47 -7.10
CA LEU A 269 7.99 33.63 -7.22
C LEU A 269 8.66 34.94 -6.79
N GLU A 270 9.46 34.92 -5.73
CA GLU A 270 10.22 36.09 -5.29
C GLU A 270 11.28 36.51 -6.30
N GLU A 271 11.97 35.54 -6.90
CA GLU A 271 12.97 35.77 -7.93
C GLU A 271 12.32 36.34 -9.20
N ARG A 272 11.21 35.76 -9.65
CA ARG A 272 10.40 36.30 -10.75
C ARG A 272 9.91 37.72 -10.46
N SER A 273 9.49 38.01 -9.23
CA SER A 273 9.09 39.35 -8.81
C SER A 273 10.26 40.34 -8.77
N ARG A 274 11.46 39.89 -8.40
CA ARG A 274 12.69 40.69 -8.46
C ARG A 274 13.08 41.02 -9.90
N GLN A 275 13.00 40.05 -10.80
CA GLN A 275 13.27 40.24 -12.24
C GLN A 275 12.29 41.22 -12.90
N LEU A 276 11.00 41.15 -12.56
CA LEU A 276 10.00 42.11 -13.05
C LEU A 276 10.26 43.53 -12.52
N ARG A 277 10.70 43.67 -11.26
CA ARG A 277 11.08 44.97 -10.67
C ARG A 277 12.36 45.56 -11.26
N SER A 278 13.35 44.73 -11.64
CA SER A 278 14.55 45.22 -12.32
C SER A 278 14.26 45.64 -13.77
N HIS A 279 13.42 44.90 -14.51
CA HIS A 279 12.96 45.28 -15.85
C HIS A 279 12.16 46.59 -15.87
N SER A 280 11.37 46.85 -14.83
CA SER A 280 10.63 48.12 -14.67
C SER A 280 11.54 49.32 -14.38
N ARG A 281 12.71 49.11 -13.75
CA ARG A 281 13.66 50.20 -13.45
C ARG A 281 14.55 50.56 -14.64
N ASP A 282 14.78 49.63 -15.56
CA ASP A 282 15.56 49.86 -16.78
C ASP A 282 14.73 50.48 -17.92
N SER A 283 13.40 50.52 -17.76
CA SER A 283 12.46 51.17 -18.69
C SER A 283 12.10 52.61 -18.29
N GLY A 284 13.02 53.34 -17.66
CA GLY A 284 12.88 54.77 -17.39
C GLY A 284 12.96 55.58 -18.69
N PRO A 285 12.19 56.67 -18.86
CA PRO A 285 12.05 57.34 -20.15
C PRO A 285 13.38 57.94 -20.61
N HIS A 286 13.92 57.43 -21.71
CA HIS A 286 14.97 58.11 -22.46
C HIS A 286 14.42 59.44 -23.01
N HIS A 287 14.60 60.53 -22.27
CA HIS A 287 14.48 61.87 -22.82
C HIS A 287 15.65 62.15 -23.77
N GLY A 288 15.58 61.59 -24.97
CA GLY A 288 16.43 61.94 -26.10
C GLY A 288 15.97 63.25 -26.72
N GLY A 289 16.39 64.38 -26.13
CA GLY A 289 16.30 65.68 -26.78
C GLY A 289 17.21 65.71 -28.02
N ARG A 290 16.63 65.53 -29.21
CA ARG A 290 17.31 65.82 -30.48
C ARG A 290 17.17 67.31 -30.78
N SER A 291 18.27 68.05 -30.62
CA SER A 291 18.47 69.37 -31.20
C SER A 291 18.55 69.25 -32.72
N LEU A 292 17.66 69.93 -33.44
CA LEU A 292 17.77 70.16 -34.87
C LEU A 292 18.74 71.32 -35.11
N SER A 293 19.81 71.06 -35.86
CA SER A 293 20.61 72.10 -36.51
C SER A 293 20.97 71.64 -37.92
N TRP A 294 20.39 72.37 -38.88
CA TRP A 294 20.71 72.55 -40.31
C TRP A 294 20.91 71.31 -41.20
#